data_AF-A0A7Y9Z9V9-F1
#
_entry.id   AF-A0A7Y9Z9V9-F1
#
_cell.length_a   1.000
_cell.length_b   1.000
_cell.length_c   1.000
_cell.angle_alpha   90.00
_cell.angle_beta   90.00
_cell.angle_gamma   90.00
#
_symmetry.space_group_name_H-M   'P 1'
#
loop_
_entity.id
_entity.type
_entity.pdbx_description
1 polymer ?
#
loop_
_entity_poly.entity_id
_entity_poly.type
_entity_poly.pdbx_seq_one_letter_code
_entity_poly.pdbx_strand_id
1 'polypeptide(L)'
;MLDGIMLLWFAEVLTSFAFVAIDIARTPESPVLKWGFVIVTLFTGPIGLVLYILSCREPLPGVHEEYVRARWRQLVGSTMHCVAGDGISIRVAAAVLSPLGLKCPGFDAASF
;
A
#
# COMPACT_ATOMS: atom_id res chain seq x y z
N MET A 1 -15.43 -18.43 -14.99
CA MET A 1 -15.95 -17.38 -14.06
C MET A 1 -14.84 -16.83 -13.18
N LEU A 2 -14.03 -17.67 -12.51
CA LEU A 2 -12.92 -17.21 -11.68
C LEU A 2 -11.91 -16.33 -12.45
N ASP A 3 -11.57 -16.70 -13.69
CA ASP A 3 -10.64 -15.92 -14.52
C ASP A 3 -11.11 -14.49 -14.75
N GLY A 4 -12.40 -14.28 -15.03
CA GLY A 4 -12.95 -12.94 -15.23
C GLY A 4 -12.92 -12.11 -13.94
N ILE A 5 -13.22 -12.71 -12.79
CA ILE A 5 -13.18 -12.04 -11.48
C ILE A 5 -11.73 -11.66 -11.12
N MET A 6 -10.78 -12.56 -11.37
CA MET A 6 -9.37 -12.34 -11.12
C MET A 6 -8.81 -11.23 -12.02
N LEU A 7 -9.19 -11.22 -13.30
CA LEU A 7 -8.76 -10.20 -14.25
C LEU A 7 -9.33 -8.82 -13.90
N LEU A 8 -10.60 -8.76 -13.50
CA LEU A 8 -11.22 -7.55 -12.94
C LEU A 8 -10.48 -7.07 -11.69
N TRP A 9 -10.21 -7.97 -10.75
CA TRP A 9 -9.50 -7.65 -9.52
C TRP A 9 -8.11 -7.05 -9.81
N PHE A 10 -7.32 -7.67 -10.68
CA PHE A 10 -6.01 -7.13 -11.06
C PHE A 10 -6.10 -5.79 -11.78
N ALA A 11 -7.11 -5.59 -12.64
CA ALA A 11 -7.35 -4.32 -13.29
C ALA A 11 -7.66 -3.19 -12.28
N GLU A 12 -8.49 -3.48 -11.28
CA GLU A 12 -8.81 -2.54 -10.18
C GLU A 12 -7.57 -2.19 -9.34
N VAL A 13 -6.75 -3.20 -8.99
CA VAL A 13 -5.49 -3.00 -8.25
C VAL A 13 -4.54 -2.11 -9.06
N LEU A 14 -4.33 -2.41 -10.34
CA LEU A 14 -3.42 -1.65 -11.19
C LEU A 14 -3.90 -0.20 -11.40
N THR A 15 -5.20 -0.01 -11.59
CA THR A 15 -5.80 1.32 -11.76
C THR A 15 -5.66 2.14 -10.48
N SER A 16 -5.95 1.53 -9.33
CA SER A 16 -5.80 2.15 -8.00
C SER A 16 -4.35 2.56 -7.73
N PHE A 17 -3.41 1.64 -7.99
CA PHE A 17 -1.97 1.89 -7.84
C PHE A 17 -1.51 3.03 -8.75
N ALA A 18 -1.86 2.99 -10.04
CA ALA A 18 -1.47 4.02 -11.00
C ALA A 18 -1.99 5.40 -10.59
N PHE A 19 -3.25 5.47 -10.14
CA PHE A 19 -3.84 6.71 -9.66
C PHE A 19 -3.06 7.28 -8.46
N VAL A 20 -2.81 6.47 -7.43
CA VAL A 20 -2.09 6.92 -6.24
C VAL A 20 -0.67 7.34 -6.59
N ALA A 21 0.06 6.56 -7.40
CA ALA A 21 1.43 6.85 -7.79
C ALA A 21 1.58 8.17 -8.56
N ILE A 22 0.63 8.47 -9.46
CA ILE A 22 0.63 9.72 -10.23
C ILE A 22 0.25 10.92 -9.35
N ASP A 23 -0.77 10.75 -8.51
CA ASP A 23 -1.31 11.84 -7.71
C ASP A 23 -0.38 12.23 -6.57
N ILE A 24 0.17 11.25 -5.86
CA ILE A 24 1.03 11.47 -4.70
C ILE A 24 2.40 12.08 -5.06
N ALA A 25 2.80 11.95 -6.31
CA ALA A 25 3.98 12.64 -6.82
C ALA A 25 3.84 14.16 -6.70
N ARG A 26 2.62 14.68 -6.79
CA ARG A 26 2.29 16.12 -6.77
C ARG A 26 1.96 16.66 -5.39
N THR A 27 1.66 15.82 -4.41
CA THR A 27 1.33 16.26 -3.05
C THR A 27 2.57 16.69 -2.26
N PRO A 28 2.48 17.72 -1.41
CA PRO A 28 3.58 18.21 -0.57
C PRO A 28 3.71 17.33 0.69
N GLU A 29 4.17 16.10 0.50
CA GLU A 29 4.27 15.08 1.55
C GLU A 29 5.72 14.56 1.63
N SER A 30 6.11 14.00 2.79
CA SER A 30 7.44 13.45 3.00
C SER A 30 7.73 12.28 2.03
N PRO A 31 8.93 12.17 1.45
CA PRO A 31 9.22 11.10 0.49
C PRO A 31 8.95 9.69 1.02
N VAL A 32 9.18 9.47 2.31
CA VAL A 32 9.00 8.16 2.97
C VAL A 32 7.53 7.74 2.97
N LEU A 33 6.63 8.64 3.33
CA LEU A 33 5.21 8.31 3.41
C LEU A 33 4.57 8.32 2.01
N LYS A 34 5.12 9.08 1.04
CA LYS A 34 4.77 8.93 -0.38
C LYS A 34 4.95 7.48 -0.84
N TRP A 35 6.11 6.90 -0.57
CA TRP A 35 6.36 5.49 -0.87
C TRP A 35 5.43 4.58 -0.07
N GLY A 36 5.19 4.87 1.22
CA GLY A 36 4.27 4.11 2.07
C GLY A 36 2.89 3.91 1.43
N PHE A 37 2.25 4.98 0.97
CA PHE A 37 0.93 4.90 0.30
C PHE A 37 0.97 4.13 -1.01
N VAL A 38 2.02 4.32 -1.82
CA VAL A 38 2.19 3.61 -3.11
C VAL A 38 2.30 2.10 -2.87
N ILE A 39 3.13 1.69 -1.90
CA ILE A 39 3.36 0.29 -1.56
C ILE A 39 2.11 -0.36 -0.96
N VAL A 40 1.45 0.31 -0.01
CA VAL A 40 0.21 -0.20 0.61
C VAL A 40 -0.88 -0.35 -0.44
N THR A 41 -1.03 0.61 -1.36
CA THR A 41 -1.99 0.51 -2.46
C THR A 41 -1.66 -0.62 -3.41
N LEU A 42 -0.38 -0.88 -3.69
CA LEU A 42 0.03 -2.02 -4.51
C LEU A 42 -0.40 -3.36 -3.89
N PHE A 43 -0.35 -3.49 -2.55
CA PHE A 43 -0.73 -4.72 -1.87
C PHE A 43 -2.24 -4.86 -1.62
N THR A 44 -2.94 -3.75 -1.40
CA THR A 44 -4.36 -3.75 -0.97
C THR A 44 -5.34 -3.28 -2.05
N GLY A 45 -4.83 -2.76 -3.17
CA GLY A 45 -5.61 -2.27 -4.31
C GLY A 45 -6.54 -1.11 -3.96
N PRO A 46 -7.85 -1.21 -4.25
CA PRO A 46 -8.80 -0.11 -4.08
C PRO A 46 -8.95 0.31 -2.61
N ILE A 47 -8.68 -0.58 -1.64
CA ILE A 47 -8.71 -0.23 -0.22
C ILE A 47 -7.61 0.80 0.10
N GLY A 48 -6.40 0.59 -0.39
CA GLY A 48 -5.29 1.52 -0.23
C GLY A 48 -5.57 2.87 -0.89
N LEU A 49 -6.23 2.86 -2.06
CA LEU A 49 -6.69 4.08 -2.72
C LEU A 49 -7.68 4.87 -1.87
N VAL A 50 -8.71 4.22 -1.30
CA VAL A 50 -9.69 4.89 -0.44
C VAL A 50 -9.00 5.49 0.78
N LEU A 51 -8.08 4.73 1.41
CA LEU A 51 -7.33 5.25 2.54
C LEU A 51 -6.49 6.47 2.14
N TYR A 52 -5.78 6.42 1.01
CA TYR A 52 -5.02 7.55 0.47
C TYR A 52 -5.87 8.82 0.30
N ILE A 53 -7.06 8.66 -0.29
CA ILE A 53 -7.98 9.78 -0.52
C ILE A 53 -8.44 10.40 0.81
N LEU A 54 -8.74 9.57 1.82
CA LEU A 54 -9.29 10.05 3.09
C LEU A 54 -8.24 10.61 4.06
N SER A 55 -7.00 10.10 4.00
CA SER A 55 -5.96 10.46 4.95
C SER A 55 -4.98 11.49 4.43
N CYS A 56 -4.69 11.51 3.13
CA CYS A 56 -3.55 12.25 2.57
C CYS A 56 -3.94 13.23 1.47
N ARG A 57 -4.91 12.88 0.62
CA ARG A 57 -5.30 13.75 -0.49
C ARG A 57 -5.92 15.05 0.02
N GLU A 58 -5.28 16.16 -0.31
CA GLU A 58 -5.76 17.48 0.09
C GLU A 58 -7.05 17.85 -0.68
N PRO A 59 -8.07 18.45 -0.01
CA PRO A 59 -9.31 18.84 -0.66
C PRO A 59 -9.17 20.12 -1.49
N LEU A 60 -8.28 21.03 -1.07
CA LEU A 60 -7.91 22.25 -1.79
C LEU A 60 -6.38 22.37 -1.85
N PRO A 61 -5.81 23.02 -2.89
CA PRO A 61 -4.37 23.21 -2.97
C PRO A 61 -3.85 24.05 -1.80
N GLY A 62 -2.82 23.57 -1.12
CA GLY A 62 -2.11 24.32 -0.08
C GLY A 62 -2.71 24.20 1.33
N VAL A 63 -3.74 23.37 1.52
CA VAL A 63 -4.28 23.06 2.86
C VAL A 63 -3.84 21.68 3.37
N HIS A 64 -2.91 21.01 2.69
CA HIS A 64 -2.43 19.66 3.06
C HIS A 64 -2.04 19.53 4.54
N GLU A 65 -1.22 20.46 5.06
CA GLU A 65 -0.75 20.37 6.45
C GLU A 65 -1.88 20.50 7.49
N GLU A 66 -2.85 21.37 7.24
CA GLU A 66 -4.02 21.50 8.10
C GLU A 66 -4.94 20.28 7.98
N TYR A 67 -5.09 19.75 6.77
CA TYR A 67 -5.88 18.57 6.51
C TYR A 67 -5.32 17.34 7.25
N VAL A 68 -4.01 17.09 7.18
CA VAL A 68 -3.36 15.92 7.80
C VAL A 68 -3.20 16.09 9.32
N ARG A 69 -3.40 17.28 9.89
CA ARG A 69 -3.27 17.55 11.33
C ARG A 69 -4.20 16.70 12.22
N ALA A 70 -5.33 16.25 11.70
CA ALA A 70 -6.26 15.43 12.47
C ALA A 70 -5.57 14.14 12.98
N ARG A 71 -5.67 13.85 14.28
CA ARG A 71 -4.91 12.75 14.92
C ARG A 71 -5.13 11.38 14.26
N TRP A 72 -6.34 11.09 13.79
CA TRP A 72 -6.62 9.83 13.11
C TRP A 72 -5.89 9.71 11.76
N ARG A 73 -5.67 10.82 11.03
CA ARG A 73 -4.90 10.84 9.78
C ARG A 73 -3.41 10.66 10.03
N GLN A 74 -2.90 11.26 11.11
CA GLN A 74 -1.52 11.04 11.56
C GLN A 74 -1.28 9.57 11.95
N LEU A 75 -2.24 8.97 12.68
CA LEU A 75 -2.19 7.54 13.03
C LEU A 75 -2.21 6.65 11.78
N VAL A 76 -3.05 6.97 10.79
CA VAL A 76 -3.08 6.24 9.52
C VAL A 76 -1.72 6.37 8.81
N GLY A 77 -1.16 7.57 8.73
CA GLY A 77 0.16 7.81 8.13
C GLY A 77 1.28 7.02 8.82
N SER A 78 1.38 7.09 10.15
CA SER A 78 2.40 6.34 10.89
C SER A 78 2.24 4.82 10.73
N THR A 79 0.99 4.33 10.71
CA THR A 79 0.69 2.90 10.55
C THR A 79 1.04 2.41 9.16
N MET A 80 0.74 3.18 8.12
CA MET A 80 1.07 2.81 6.75
C MET A 80 2.57 2.74 6.50
N HIS A 81 3.36 3.60 7.12
CA HIS A 81 4.81 3.52 7.04
C HIS A 81 5.33 2.16 7.56
N CYS A 82 4.81 1.70 8.69
CA CYS A 82 5.16 0.38 9.25
C CYS A 82 4.68 -0.76 8.34
N VAL A 83 3.40 -0.76 7.96
CA VAL A 83 2.79 -1.83 7.15
C VAL A 83 3.47 -1.95 5.78
N ALA A 84 3.86 -0.83 5.17
CA ALA A 84 4.60 -0.83 3.92
C ALA A 84 5.97 -1.52 4.08
N GLY A 85 6.70 -1.19 5.15
CA GLY A 85 7.99 -1.79 5.46
C GLY A 85 7.89 -3.29 5.74
N ASP A 86 6.95 -3.69 6.58
CA ASP A 86 6.70 -5.08 6.94
C ASP A 86 6.33 -5.90 5.69
N GLY A 87 5.39 -5.40 4.88
CA GLY A 87 4.94 -6.06 3.66
C GLY A 87 6.06 -6.25 2.63
N ILE A 88 6.92 -5.25 2.42
CA ILE A 88 8.08 -5.37 1.55
C ILE A 88 9.05 -6.42 2.09
N SER A 89 9.40 -6.36 3.37
CA SER A 89 10.39 -7.27 3.95
C SER A 89 9.96 -8.74 3.84
N ILE A 90 8.67 -9.03 4.10
CA ILE A 90 8.09 -10.37 3.96
C ILE A 90 8.16 -10.82 2.50
N ARG A 91 7.81 -9.96 1.55
CA ARG A 91 7.81 -10.33 0.12
C ARG A 91 9.21 -10.53 -0.43
N VAL A 92 10.17 -9.72 0.02
CA VAL A 92 11.60 -9.88 -0.32
C VAL A 92 12.15 -11.18 0.28
N ALA A 93 11.87 -11.45 1.56
CA ALA A 93 12.29 -12.69 2.21
C ALA A 93 11.72 -13.92 1.49
N ALA A 94 10.43 -13.91 1.13
CA ALA A 94 9.80 -14.99 0.38
C ALA A 94 10.47 -15.19 -0.99
N ALA A 95 10.76 -14.11 -1.73
CA ALA A 95 11.41 -14.20 -3.05
C ALA A 95 12.83 -14.77 -2.97
N VAL A 96 13.58 -14.49 -1.90
CA VAL A 96 14.96 -14.99 -1.70
C VAL A 96 14.98 -16.43 -1.18
N LEU A 97 14.11 -16.77 -0.22
CA LEU A 97 14.11 -18.09 0.42
C LEU A 97 13.46 -19.18 -0.43
N SER A 98 12.42 -18.84 -1.21
CA SER A 98 11.70 -19.80 -2.07
C SER A 98 12.61 -20.61 -3.00
N PRO A 99 13.55 -20.02 -3.77
CA PRO A 99 14.45 -20.78 -4.64
C PRO A 99 15.48 -21.62 -3.86
N LEU A 100 15.76 -21.29 -2.59
CA LEU A 100 16.71 -22.03 -1.76
C LEU A 100 16.07 -23.23 -1.04
N GLY A 101 14.75 -23.43 -1.18
CA GLY A 101 14.02 -24.50 -0.48
C GLY A 101 14.01 -24.36 1.05
N LEU A 102 14.44 -23.21 1.56
CA LEU A 102 14.51 -22.92 2.99
C LEU A 102 13.12 -22.54 3.49
N LYS A 103 12.44 -23.50 4.13
CA LYS A 103 11.19 -23.25 4.83
C LYS A 103 11.48 -22.61 6.19
N CYS A 104 10.59 -21.72 6.63
CA CYS A 104 10.58 -21.29 8.02
C CYS A 104 10.21 -22.51 8.90
N PRO A 105 11.00 -22.88 9.93
CA PRO A 105 10.64 -23.97 10.82
C PRO A 105 9.28 -23.69 11.48
N GLY A 106 8.29 -24.56 11.25
CA GLY A 106 6.95 -24.45 11.83
C GLY A 106 5.88 -23.77 10.96
N PHE A 107 6.14 -23.47 9.68
CA PHE A 107 5.14 -22.96 8.74
C PHE A 107 5.01 -23.88 7.52
N ASP A 108 4.06 -24.83 7.58
CA ASP A 108 3.78 -25.74 6.46
C ASP A 108 2.83 -25.07 5.47
N ALA A 109 3.31 -24.87 4.24
CA ALA A 109 2.56 -24.34 3.10
C ALA A 109 1.33 -25.19 2.68
N ALA A 110 1.00 -26.25 3.43
CA ALA A 110 -0.17 -27.11 3.23
C ALA A 110 -1.42 -26.65 4.01
N SER A 111 -1.35 -25.49 4.69
CA SER A 111 -2.44 -24.95 5.51
C SER A 111 -3.25 -23.82 4.85
N PHE A 112 -3.11 -23.64 3.53
CA PHE A 112 -3.97 -22.79 2.70
C PHE A 112 -4.54 -23.56 1.52
#